data_AF-A0A7C1EDD8-F1
#
_entry.id   AF-A0A7C1EDD8-F1
#
_cell.length_a   1.000
_cell.length_b   1.000
_cell.length_c   1.000
_cell.angle_alpha   90.00
_cell.angle_beta   90.00
_cell.angle_gamma   90.00
#
_symmetry.space_group_name_H-M   'P 1'
#
loop_
_entity.id
_entity.type
_entity.pdbx_description
1 polymer ?
#
loop_
_entity_poly.entity_id
_entity_poly.type
_entity_poly.pdbx_seq_one_letter_code
_entity_poly.pdbx_strand_id
1 'polypeptide(L)'
;DQWARDTQRAMGQVSAHGRFVHLYLNGLYWGLYNISERPDASFSAAYFDGDKSEWDALKHGGIVTDGDAVRWTQAQAIAEAGVSDNAGYAALSEYVDIPNLIDYMIINFYGGNQDWGANNWRATAKREQGYGFRFFCWDTERTLEDAFGHNVTGVNHPNSPARFYAKLRENPEFRMQFADHAHRWLFNGGVLTPQACIDRWMTRAAQIDTAVIAESARWGIYRRDIHVRGSAVLYTRDEHWLAEQQRLLNEYFPIRSGVVIEQFKDAGLYPTTEAPVFYINDVYQHGGDVSVGDALTLLNPNASGTIYYTTDGSDPRRPGGGANPLATIYTTPIHITDPLQIKSRIWRNGVWSALNEATYTPGPITLMYFWCFTDDLPNNTPLESLEAVFSAAGQGRLEFRSALEGYPFDPDHESWRKASMERRNQPTSLNYRPEGNENRPYDADWMRGLQVRQPFALNGSENTMIFHLPATGYRNVLFSFAAMDEGAAEGLVVDYSVASGDPIWQTNGLSASEIGLKEAYQLCEIDFSQIPAVNNNPDFKIRIRFQVSDGSADAGHRVTFNNIALEGLAAE
;
A
#
# COMPACT_ATOMS: atom_id res chain seq x y z
N ASP A 1 -18.92 14.14 1.84
CA ASP A 1 -19.86 13.01 1.85
C ASP A 1 -19.33 11.72 1.19
N GLN A 2 -19.26 11.62 -0.16
CA GLN A 2 -18.92 10.35 -0.84
C GLN A 2 -17.60 9.70 -0.35
N TRP A 3 -16.56 10.50 -0.10
CA TRP A 3 -15.27 9.99 0.41
C TRP A 3 -15.41 9.23 1.75
N ALA A 4 -16.28 9.69 2.66
CA ALA A 4 -16.48 9.01 3.94
C ALA A 4 -17.22 7.66 3.76
N ARG A 5 -18.21 7.62 2.85
CA ARG A 5 -18.91 6.38 2.51
C ARG A 5 -18.01 5.37 1.80
N ASP A 6 -17.15 5.83 0.89
CA ASP A 6 -16.13 4.98 0.26
C ASP A 6 -15.09 4.49 1.27
N THR A 7 -14.69 5.34 2.21
CA THR A 7 -13.78 4.95 3.30
C THR A 7 -14.42 3.90 4.21
N GLN A 8 -15.70 4.06 4.55
CA GLN A 8 -16.44 3.05 5.32
C GLN A 8 -16.46 1.70 4.58
N ARG A 9 -16.68 1.71 3.26
CA ARG A 9 -16.57 0.49 2.43
C ARG A 9 -15.16 -0.10 2.41
N ALA A 10 -14.14 0.74 2.31
CA ALA A 10 -12.74 0.31 2.33
C ALA A 10 -12.36 -0.38 3.65
N MET A 11 -12.99 0.01 4.77
CA MET A 11 -12.85 -0.69 6.07
C MET A 11 -13.56 -2.05 6.12
N GLY A 12 -14.18 -2.50 5.03
CA GLY A 12 -14.96 -3.75 4.97
C GLY A 12 -16.39 -3.63 5.50
N GLN A 13 -16.84 -2.42 5.85
CA GLN A 13 -18.21 -2.18 6.30
C GLN A 13 -19.15 -1.97 5.12
N VAL A 14 -20.40 -2.42 5.23
CA VAL A 14 -21.44 -2.01 4.28
C VAL A 14 -21.70 -0.50 4.45
N SER A 15 -21.76 0.24 3.34
CA SER A 15 -22.11 1.66 3.33
C SER A 15 -22.77 2.05 2.01
N ALA A 16 -23.48 3.18 2.00
CA ALA A 16 -24.23 3.66 0.84
C ALA A 16 -23.32 4.04 -0.33
N HIS A 17 -23.62 3.50 -1.51
CA HIS A 17 -22.94 3.86 -2.74
C HIS A 17 -23.43 5.21 -3.26
N GLY A 18 -22.61 5.84 -4.08
CA GLY A 18 -23.04 7.01 -4.85
C GLY A 18 -22.39 7.07 -6.21
N ARG A 19 -23.07 7.78 -7.12
CA ARG A 19 -22.69 7.94 -8.52
C ARG A 19 -22.88 9.38 -8.94
N PHE A 20 -21.83 9.96 -9.50
CA PHE A 20 -21.90 11.29 -10.09
C PHE A 20 -22.65 11.25 -11.42
N VAL A 21 -23.54 12.22 -11.62
CA VAL A 21 -24.38 12.36 -12.83
C VAL A 21 -24.55 13.82 -13.20
N HIS A 22 -24.79 14.05 -14.49
CA HIS A 22 -25.32 15.32 -14.97
C HIS A 22 -26.84 15.29 -14.94
N LEU A 23 -27.46 16.24 -14.24
CA LEU A 23 -28.92 16.39 -14.24
C LEU A 23 -29.35 17.35 -15.34
N TYR A 24 -30.36 16.97 -16.11
CA TYR A 24 -31.06 17.84 -17.04
C TYR A 24 -32.54 17.90 -16.68
N LEU A 25 -33.10 19.11 -16.60
CA LEU A 25 -34.53 19.34 -16.38
C LEU A 25 -35.11 20.01 -17.62
N ASN A 26 -36.04 19.35 -18.30
CA ASN A 26 -36.68 19.83 -19.54
C ASN A 26 -35.66 20.27 -20.62
N GLY A 27 -34.54 19.53 -20.75
CA GLY A 27 -33.46 19.83 -21.69
C GLY A 27 -32.43 20.86 -21.20
N LEU A 28 -32.64 21.48 -20.04
CA LEU A 28 -31.69 22.42 -19.44
C LEU A 28 -30.71 21.71 -18.51
N TYR A 29 -29.41 21.96 -18.66
CA TYR A 29 -28.41 21.48 -17.72
C TYR A 29 -28.64 22.10 -16.34
N TRP A 30 -28.80 21.24 -15.34
CA TRP A 30 -29.15 21.62 -13.97
C TRP A 30 -28.02 21.35 -12.97
N GLY A 31 -26.91 20.77 -13.38
CA GLY A 31 -25.71 20.62 -12.54
C GLY A 31 -25.21 19.19 -12.41
N LEU A 32 -24.10 19.08 -11.70
CA LEU A 32 -23.45 17.85 -11.28
C LEU A 32 -24.02 17.42 -9.94
N TYR A 33 -24.52 16.19 -9.88
CA TYR A 33 -25.13 15.61 -8.69
C TYR A 33 -24.44 14.31 -8.31
N ASN A 34 -24.46 13.97 -7.03
CA ASN A 34 -24.19 12.61 -6.57
C ASN A 34 -25.52 11.93 -6.20
N ILE A 35 -25.96 10.99 -7.05
CA ILE A 35 -27.09 10.11 -6.69
C ILE A 35 -26.57 9.13 -5.66
N SER A 36 -27.18 9.13 -4.48
CA SER A 36 -26.74 8.35 -3.34
C SER A 36 -27.82 7.40 -2.87
N GLU A 37 -27.41 6.17 -2.53
CA GLU A 37 -28.26 5.26 -1.77
C GLU A 37 -28.57 5.86 -0.41
N ARG A 38 -29.74 5.52 0.13
CA ARG A 38 -30.18 5.98 1.44
C ARG A 38 -30.15 4.79 2.40
N PRO A 39 -29.30 4.80 3.44
CA PRO A 39 -29.32 3.79 4.49
C PRO A 39 -30.65 3.82 5.26
N ASP A 40 -31.61 3.02 4.80
CA ASP A 40 -32.91 2.78 5.42
C ASP A 40 -33.24 1.28 5.40
N ALA A 41 -34.45 0.90 5.83
CA ALA A 41 -34.82 -0.52 5.90
C ALA A 41 -34.74 -1.23 4.54
N SER A 42 -34.97 -0.52 3.42
CA SER A 42 -34.89 -1.09 2.07
C SER A 42 -33.44 -1.34 1.65
N PHE A 43 -32.55 -0.40 2.00
CA PHE A 43 -31.10 -0.59 1.85
C PHE A 43 -30.64 -1.79 2.67
N SER A 44 -31.02 -1.88 3.94
CA SER A 44 -30.56 -2.96 4.80
C SER A 44 -31.04 -4.33 4.35
N ALA A 45 -32.30 -4.46 3.90
CA ALA A 45 -32.81 -5.68 3.27
C ALA A 45 -32.00 -6.10 2.03
N ALA A 46 -31.55 -5.14 1.21
CA ALA A 46 -30.77 -5.44 0.01
C ALA A 46 -29.32 -5.86 0.29
N TYR A 47 -28.71 -5.36 1.38
CA TYR A 47 -27.30 -5.58 1.69
C TYR A 47 -27.03 -6.61 2.79
N PHE A 48 -28.00 -6.89 3.65
CA PHE A 48 -27.86 -7.79 4.80
C PHE A 48 -28.94 -8.89 4.81
N ASP A 49 -29.64 -9.07 3.69
CA ASP A 49 -30.77 -9.99 3.50
C ASP A 49 -31.98 -9.69 4.41
N GLY A 50 -33.05 -10.47 4.20
CA GLY A 50 -34.32 -10.35 4.92
C GLY A 50 -35.31 -9.39 4.25
N ASP A 51 -36.53 -9.36 4.78
CA ASP A 51 -37.59 -8.50 4.29
C ASP A 51 -37.50 -7.11 4.89
N LYS A 52 -37.86 -6.06 4.14
CA LYS A 52 -37.87 -4.68 4.61
C LYS A 52 -38.58 -4.51 5.97
N SER A 53 -39.66 -5.25 6.22
CA SER A 53 -40.44 -5.18 7.46
C SER A 53 -39.69 -5.71 8.71
N GLU A 54 -38.58 -6.40 8.52
CA GLU A 54 -37.73 -6.92 9.60
C GLU A 54 -36.71 -5.91 10.11
N TRP A 55 -36.62 -4.73 9.49
CA TRP A 55 -35.59 -3.74 9.75
C TRP A 55 -36.18 -2.46 10.38
N ASP A 56 -35.53 -1.99 11.44
CA ASP A 56 -35.72 -0.63 11.97
C ASP A 56 -34.67 0.30 11.39
N ALA A 57 -35.09 1.50 10.99
CA ALA A 57 -34.20 2.52 10.47
C ALA A 57 -34.45 3.88 11.13
N LEU A 58 -33.35 4.56 11.47
CA LEU A 58 -33.35 5.85 12.14
C LEU A 58 -32.43 6.84 11.44
N LYS A 59 -32.75 8.12 11.60
CA LYS A 59 -31.87 9.24 11.26
C LYS A 59 -31.68 10.16 12.47
N HIS A 60 -30.87 11.21 12.28
CA HIS A 60 -30.63 12.28 13.26
C HIS A 60 -31.83 12.63 14.14
N GLY A 61 -31.55 12.92 15.42
CA GLY A 61 -32.56 13.13 16.44
C GLY A 61 -33.29 11.87 16.91
N GLY A 62 -32.84 10.68 16.50
CA GLY A 62 -33.51 9.40 16.80
C GLY A 62 -34.86 9.28 16.11
N ILE A 63 -35.02 9.94 14.96
CA ILE A 63 -36.26 9.90 14.19
C ILE A 63 -36.32 8.58 13.44
N VAL A 64 -37.33 7.78 13.74
CA VAL A 64 -37.64 6.53 13.01
C VAL A 64 -38.10 6.88 11.60
N THR A 65 -37.45 6.31 10.60
CA THR A 65 -37.87 6.40 9.19
C THR A 65 -38.60 5.14 8.72
N ASP A 66 -38.27 3.99 9.30
CA ASP A 66 -38.92 2.71 9.03
C ASP A 66 -38.93 1.88 10.33
N GLY A 67 -39.97 1.07 10.52
CA GLY A 67 -40.10 0.22 11.71
C GLY A 67 -40.54 0.99 12.97
N ASP A 68 -39.88 0.74 14.11
CA ASP A 68 -40.17 1.37 15.40
C ASP A 68 -38.89 1.66 16.21
N ALA A 69 -39.05 2.32 17.36
CA ALA A 69 -37.94 2.76 18.20
C ALA A 69 -37.61 1.80 19.36
N VAL A 70 -38.30 0.66 19.52
CA VAL A 70 -38.24 -0.14 20.76
C VAL A 70 -36.81 -0.58 21.08
N ARG A 71 -36.12 -1.17 20.10
CA ARG A 71 -34.72 -1.61 20.25
C ARG A 71 -33.78 -0.43 20.49
N TRP A 72 -34.01 0.69 19.80
CA TRP A 72 -33.19 1.89 19.95
C TRP A 72 -33.30 2.49 21.35
N THR A 73 -34.53 2.64 21.85
CA THR A 73 -34.81 3.11 23.21
C THR A 73 -34.21 2.17 24.26
N GLN A 74 -34.30 0.86 24.06
CA GLN A 74 -33.66 -0.13 24.93
C GLN A 74 -32.13 0.04 24.95
N ALA A 75 -31.49 0.21 23.79
CA ALA A 75 -30.06 0.44 23.70
C ALA A 75 -29.64 1.72 24.44
N GLN A 76 -30.38 2.82 24.28
CA GLN A 76 -30.13 4.07 25.01
C GLN A 76 -30.29 3.88 26.52
N ALA A 77 -31.32 3.15 26.96
CA ALA A 77 -31.52 2.86 28.38
C ALA A 77 -30.37 2.04 28.99
N ILE A 78 -29.86 1.03 28.27
CA ILE A 78 -28.68 0.25 28.71
C ILE A 78 -27.45 1.15 28.81
N ALA A 79 -27.21 1.99 27.80
CA ALA A 79 -26.09 2.93 27.80
C ALA A 79 -26.15 3.92 28.98
N GLU A 80 -27.34 4.41 29.34
CA GLU A 80 -27.51 5.30 30.50
C GLU A 80 -27.44 4.58 31.86
N ALA A 81 -27.82 3.30 31.92
CA ALA A 81 -27.69 2.50 33.14
C ALA A 81 -26.23 2.25 33.54
N GLY A 82 -25.29 2.35 32.58
CA GLY A 82 -23.85 2.23 32.79
C GLY A 82 -23.26 1.02 32.07
N VAL A 83 -22.14 1.23 31.36
CA VAL A 83 -21.49 0.21 30.52
C VAL A 83 -19.97 0.13 30.71
N SER A 84 -19.47 0.70 31.81
CA SER A 84 -18.03 0.72 32.13
C SER A 84 -17.49 -0.65 32.57
N ASP A 85 -18.37 -1.58 32.97
CA ASP A 85 -18.02 -2.97 33.28
C ASP A 85 -18.34 -3.94 32.13
N ASN A 86 -17.86 -5.19 32.26
CA ASN A 86 -18.04 -6.20 31.22
C ASN A 86 -19.51 -6.61 31.02
N ALA A 87 -20.34 -6.53 32.06
CA ALA A 87 -21.75 -6.94 31.98
C ALA A 87 -22.57 -5.92 31.20
N GLY A 88 -22.43 -4.64 31.51
CA GLY A 88 -23.07 -3.54 30.77
C GLY A 88 -22.54 -3.43 29.34
N TYR A 89 -21.24 -3.63 29.14
CA TYR A 89 -20.64 -3.68 27.79
C TYR A 89 -21.24 -4.82 26.95
N ALA A 90 -21.32 -6.04 27.49
CA ALA A 90 -21.94 -7.18 26.81
C ALA A 90 -23.43 -6.92 26.52
N ALA A 91 -24.16 -6.37 27.50
CA ALA A 91 -25.57 -6.04 27.34
C ALA A 91 -25.82 -5.02 26.22
N LEU A 92 -24.98 -3.99 26.09
CA LEU A 92 -25.11 -3.00 25.02
C LEU A 92 -24.67 -3.55 23.67
N SER A 93 -23.68 -4.45 23.64
CA SER A 93 -23.16 -5.08 22.42
C SER A 93 -24.22 -5.93 21.69
N GLU A 94 -25.25 -6.42 22.39
CA GLU A 94 -26.41 -7.09 21.78
C GLU A 94 -27.28 -6.16 20.93
N TYR A 95 -27.20 -4.85 21.18
CA TYR A 95 -28.01 -3.83 20.54
C TYR A 95 -27.19 -2.90 19.65
N VAL A 96 -25.87 -2.92 19.74
CA VAL A 96 -24.97 -2.02 19.01
C VAL A 96 -23.88 -2.86 18.37
N ASP A 97 -23.72 -2.76 17.05
CA ASP A 97 -22.59 -3.38 16.36
C ASP A 97 -21.32 -2.58 16.71
N ILE A 98 -20.57 -3.07 17.70
CA ILE A 98 -19.43 -2.34 18.27
C ILE A 98 -18.31 -2.11 17.24
N PRO A 99 -17.86 -3.12 16.46
CA PRO A 99 -16.89 -2.89 15.39
C PRO A 99 -17.33 -1.81 14.40
N ASN A 100 -18.59 -1.85 13.96
CA ASN A 100 -19.14 -0.85 13.06
C ASN A 100 -19.18 0.55 13.69
N LEU A 101 -19.58 0.67 14.97
CA LEU A 101 -19.57 1.93 15.70
C LEU A 101 -18.15 2.50 15.79
N ILE A 102 -17.16 1.68 16.10
CA ILE A 102 -15.75 2.10 16.20
C ILE A 102 -15.27 2.65 14.85
N ASP A 103 -15.45 1.92 13.76
CA ASP A 103 -15.04 2.34 12.42
C ASP A 103 -15.72 3.65 12.00
N TYR A 104 -17.04 3.73 12.23
CA TYR A 104 -17.83 4.93 11.97
C TYR A 104 -17.34 6.15 12.79
N MET A 105 -16.95 5.96 14.05
CA MET A 105 -16.36 7.01 14.88
C MET A 105 -14.99 7.43 14.34
N ILE A 106 -14.12 6.47 14.01
CA ILE A 106 -12.79 6.73 13.45
C ILE A 106 -12.88 7.55 12.16
N ILE A 107 -13.81 7.25 11.25
CA ILE A 107 -13.98 8.02 10.00
C ILE A 107 -14.36 9.47 10.28
N ASN A 108 -15.31 9.71 11.19
CA ASN A 108 -15.73 11.08 11.52
C ASN A 108 -14.66 11.85 12.29
N PHE A 109 -13.90 11.18 13.15
CA PHE A 109 -12.75 11.77 13.85
C PHE A 109 -11.62 12.08 12.89
N TYR A 110 -11.31 11.17 11.97
CA TYR A 110 -10.34 11.40 10.90
C TYR A 110 -10.77 12.61 10.07
N GLY A 111 -12.01 12.69 9.62
CA GLY A 111 -12.51 13.82 8.85
C GLY A 111 -12.63 15.14 9.64
N GLY A 112 -12.57 15.09 10.98
CA GLY A 112 -12.79 16.27 11.82
C GLY A 112 -14.21 16.83 11.69
N ASN A 113 -15.22 15.96 11.58
CA ASN A 113 -16.59 16.33 11.16
C ASN A 113 -17.27 17.32 12.12
N GLN A 114 -17.41 18.58 11.70
CA GLN A 114 -17.90 19.68 12.55
C GLN A 114 -19.42 19.77 12.68
N ASP A 115 -20.17 19.14 11.78
CA ASP A 115 -21.64 19.22 11.76
C ASP A 115 -22.28 17.85 12.03
N TRP A 116 -21.72 17.11 12.98
CA TRP A 116 -22.02 15.71 13.21
C TRP A 116 -22.09 15.34 14.70
N GLY A 117 -22.71 14.20 14.98
CA GLY A 117 -22.90 13.65 16.32
C GLY A 117 -24.33 13.85 16.79
N ALA A 118 -24.84 15.09 16.75
CA ALA A 118 -26.28 15.36 16.92
C ALA A 118 -27.05 15.08 15.62
N ASN A 119 -26.48 15.48 14.49
CA ASN A 119 -27.05 15.36 13.15
C ASN A 119 -26.19 14.46 12.24
N ASN A 120 -26.62 14.32 10.99
CA ASN A 120 -25.80 13.79 9.90
C ASN A 120 -25.34 12.34 10.11
N TRP A 121 -26.30 11.51 10.53
CA TRP A 121 -26.12 10.08 10.71
C TRP A 121 -27.40 9.32 10.35
N ARG A 122 -27.19 8.06 9.96
CA ARG A 122 -28.25 7.05 9.84
C ARG A 122 -27.88 5.79 10.57
N ALA A 123 -28.89 5.08 11.07
CA ALA A 123 -28.70 3.80 11.74
C ALA A 123 -29.76 2.80 11.31
N THR A 124 -29.39 1.54 11.21
CA THR A 124 -30.36 0.45 10.98
C THR A 124 -30.02 -0.76 11.83
N ALA A 125 -31.04 -1.49 12.28
CA ALA A 125 -30.89 -2.79 12.93
C ALA A 125 -31.96 -3.74 12.43
N LYS A 126 -31.62 -5.03 12.32
CA LYS A 126 -32.63 -6.08 12.16
C LYS A 126 -33.33 -6.28 13.51
N ARG A 127 -34.63 -6.57 13.49
CA ARG A 127 -35.45 -6.81 14.69
C ARG A 127 -35.10 -8.10 15.44
N GLU A 128 -34.20 -8.90 14.86
CA GLU A 128 -33.67 -10.14 15.42
C GLU A 128 -32.68 -9.88 16.57
N GLN A 129 -32.65 -10.77 17.56
CA GLN A 129 -31.67 -10.70 18.66
C GLN A 129 -30.24 -10.90 18.12
N GLY A 130 -29.25 -10.22 18.71
CA GLY A 130 -27.85 -10.28 18.26
C GLY A 130 -27.52 -9.41 17.04
N TYR A 131 -28.52 -8.85 16.35
CA TYR A 131 -28.30 -7.86 15.29
C TYR A 131 -28.33 -6.44 15.87
N GLY A 132 -27.13 -5.95 16.21
CA GLY A 132 -26.95 -4.59 16.70
C GLY A 132 -27.20 -3.51 15.64
N PHE A 133 -27.46 -2.29 16.10
CA PHE A 133 -27.51 -1.11 15.24
C PHE A 133 -26.15 -0.89 14.57
N ARG A 134 -26.20 -0.74 13.25
CA ARG A 134 -25.10 -0.25 12.41
C ARG A 134 -25.34 1.20 12.08
N PHE A 135 -24.26 1.95 11.92
CA PHE A 135 -24.22 3.38 11.71
C PHE A 135 -23.55 3.70 10.39
N PHE A 136 -24.11 4.68 9.68
CA PHE A 136 -23.66 5.05 8.35
C PHE A 136 -23.27 6.51 8.32
N CYS A 137 -22.10 6.80 7.75
CA CYS A 137 -21.69 8.16 7.42
C CYS A 137 -22.72 8.78 6.46
N TRP A 138 -23.21 9.96 6.79
CA TRP A 138 -24.23 10.66 6.03
C TRP A 138 -24.00 12.16 6.13
N ASP A 139 -24.08 12.89 5.02
CA ASP A 139 -23.95 14.36 5.01
C ASP A 139 -22.63 14.82 5.65
N THR A 140 -21.53 14.19 5.20
CA THR A 140 -20.19 14.45 5.74
C THR A 140 -19.42 15.50 4.93
N GLU A 141 -20.05 16.59 4.52
CA GLU A 141 -19.40 17.68 3.76
C GLU A 141 -18.65 18.67 4.65
N ARG A 142 -18.92 18.70 5.97
CA ARG A 142 -18.15 19.49 6.95
C ARG A 142 -16.98 18.70 7.54
N THR A 143 -16.27 18.00 6.65
CA THR A 143 -15.06 17.21 6.94
C THR A 143 -13.91 17.65 6.06
N LEU A 144 -12.69 17.25 6.42
CA LEU A 144 -11.46 17.52 5.67
C LEU A 144 -11.05 19.01 5.60
N GLU A 145 -11.65 19.87 6.44
CA GLU A 145 -11.44 21.32 6.38
C GLU A 145 -10.14 21.75 7.07
N ASP A 146 -9.88 21.25 8.28
CA ASP A 146 -8.68 21.57 9.07
C ASP A 146 -7.99 20.28 9.54
N ALA A 147 -6.75 20.10 9.09
CA ALA A 147 -5.95 18.92 9.36
C ALA A 147 -5.45 18.84 10.81
N PHE A 148 -5.33 19.98 11.50
CA PHE A 148 -4.77 20.09 12.84
C PHE A 148 -5.86 20.33 13.90
N GLY A 149 -6.73 21.33 13.70
CA GLY A 149 -7.55 21.91 14.76
C GLY A 149 -8.88 21.23 15.02
N HIS A 150 -9.42 20.47 14.06
CA HIS A 150 -10.70 19.79 14.24
C HIS A 150 -10.53 18.47 15.01
N ASN A 151 -10.53 18.56 16.35
CA ASN A 151 -10.63 17.42 17.26
C ASN A 151 -12.09 17.25 17.74
N VAL A 152 -12.75 16.20 17.27
CA VAL A 152 -14.15 15.87 17.61
C VAL A 152 -14.26 14.57 18.42
N THR A 153 -13.16 14.07 18.97
CA THR A 153 -13.15 12.84 19.79
C THR A 153 -13.98 12.98 21.07
N GLY A 154 -14.27 14.20 21.53
CA GLY A 154 -15.13 14.47 22.69
C GLY A 154 -16.64 14.40 22.42
N VAL A 155 -17.08 13.94 21.24
CA VAL A 155 -18.49 13.95 20.84
C VAL A 155 -19.38 13.19 21.85
N ASN A 156 -20.48 13.81 22.26
CA ASN A 156 -21.41 13.25 23.24
C ASN A 156 -22.79 13.92 23.12
N HIS A 157 -23.59 13.47 22.15
CA HIS A 157 -24.95 13.98 21.96
C HIS A 157 -25.98 12.93 22.37
N PRO A 158 -27.00 13.28 23.17
CA PRO A 158 -28.03 12.33 23.59
C PRO A 158 -28.83 11.79 22.39
N ASN A 159 -29.42 10.61 22.55
CA ASN A 159 -30.26 9.97 21.53
C ASN A 159 -29.58 9.85 20.16
N SER A 160 -28.28 9.52 20.17
CA SER A 160 -27.46 9.43 18.96
C SER A 160 -26.39 8.33 19.09
N PRO A 161 -25.71 7.96 17.99
CA PRO A 161 -24.55 7.07 18.04
C PRO A 161 -23.41 7.63 18.89
N ALA A 162 -23.25 8.96 18.94
CA ALA A 162 -22.25 9.61 19.77
C ALA A 162 -22.47 9.33 21.26
N ARG A 163 -23.72 9.12 21.69
CA ARG A 163 -23.99 8.76 23.08
C ARG A 163 -23.47 7.37 23.43
N PHE A 164 -23.69 6.40 22.53
CA PHE A 164 -23.17 5.05 22.73
C PHE A 164 -21.65 5.06 22.84
N TYR A 165 -20.96 5.75 21.92
CA TYR A 165 -19.51 5.94 21.99
C TYR A 165 -19.06 6.59 23.31
N ALA A 166 -19.70 7.70 23.70
CA ALA A 166 -19.32 8.44 24.91
C ALA A 166 -19.44 7.59 26.19
N LYS A 167 -20.43 6.68 26.26
CA LYS A 167 -20.60 5.74 27.36
C LYS A 167 -19.63 4.57 27.27
N LEU A 168 -19.48 3.99 26.08
CA LEU A 168 -18.63 2.83 25.84
C LEU A 168 -17.14 3.14 26.06
N ARG A 169 -16.67 4.37 25.77
CA ARG A 169 -15.27 4.74 26.00
C ARG A 169 -14.84 4.79 27.47
N GLU A 170 -15.78 4.68 28.41
CA GLU A 170 -15.48 4.47 29.83
C GLU A 170 -15.02 3.02 30.10
N ASN A 171 -15.37 2.08 29.22
CA ASN A 171 -15.02 0.67 29.33
C ASN A 171 -13.59 0.39 28.80
N PRO A 172 -12.73 -0.32 29.56
CA PRO A 172 -11.38 -0.68 29.09
C PRO A 172 -11.33 -1.58 27.85
N GLU A 173 -12.27 -2.52 27.69
CA GLU A 173 -12.32 -3.41 26.51
C GLU A 173 -12.72 -2.65 25.25
N PHE A 174 -13.67 -1.73 25.34
CA PHE A 174 -14.02 -0.87 24.20
C PHE A 174 -12.83 -0.01 23.77
N ARG A 175 -12.09 0.58 24.72
CA ARG A 175 -10.91 1.39 24.41
C ARG A 175 -9.81 0.56 23.74
N MET A 176 -9.61 -0.69 24.16
CA MET A 176 -8.65 -1.58 23.52
C MET A 176 -9.08 -1.95 22.09
N GLN A 177 -10.35 -2.32 21.89
CA GLN A 177 -10.87 -2.60 20.54
C GLN A 177 -10.80 -1.37 19.63
N PHE A 178 -11.07 -0.18 20.18
CA PHE A 178 -10.89 1.07 19.44
C PHE A 178 -9.44 1.25 19.02
N ALA A 179 -8.48 1.01 19.92
CA ALA A 179 -7.05 1.10 19.61
C ALA A 179 -6.64 0.10 18.50
N ASP A 180 -7.18 -1.12 18.53
CA ASP A 180 -6.88 -2.15 17.54
C ASP A 180 -7.39 -1.76 16.15
N HIS A 181 -8.63 -1.26 16.06
CA HIS A 181 -9.19 -0.75 14.80
C HIS A 181 -8.42 0.49 14.31
N ALA A 182 -8.08 1.40 15.22
CA ALA A 182 -7.26 2.57 14.87
C ALA A 182 -5.89 2.14 14.32
N HIS A 183 -5.24 1.14 14.93
CA HIS A 183 -3.97 0.60 14.44
C HIS A 183 -4.11 0.01 13.03
N ARG A 184 -5.12 -0.85 12.82
CA ARG A 184 -5.41 -1.47 11.53
C ARG A 184 -5.61 -0.45 10.41
N TRP A 185 -6.31 0.65 10.69
CA TRP A 185 -6.68 1.61 9.64
C TRP A 185 -5.66 2.73 9.42
N LEU A 186 -4.89 3.11 10.43
CA LEU A 186 -4.00 4.29 10.37
C LEU A 186 -2.52 3.93 10.18
N PHE A 187 -2.14 2.66 10.27
CA PHE A 187 -0.76 2.17 10.13
C PHE A 187 -0.66 1.13 9.02
N ASN A 188 0.58 0.77 8.65
CA ASN A 188 0.90 -0.40 7.83
C ASN A 188 0.08 -0.51 6.51
N GLY A 189 -0.09 0.60 5.79
CA GLY A 189 -0.88 0.63 4.56
C GLY A 189 -2.40 0.60 4.75
N GLY A 190 -2.89 0.75 5.98
CA GLY A 190 -4.31 0.83 6.32
C GLY A 190 -5.05 1.93 5.55
N VAL A 191 -6.38 1.82 5.48
CA VAL A 191 -7.23 2.64 4.60
C VAL A 191 -7.27 4.13 4.94
N LEU A 192 -6.80 4.52 6.12
CA LEU A 192 -6.65 5.91 6.57
C LEU A 192 -5.18 6.36 6.61
N THR A 193 -4.26 5.60 6.01
CA THR A 193 -2.90 6.09 5.74
C THR A 193 -2.92 7.19 4.67
N PRO A 194 -1.92 8.09 4.65
CA PRO A 194 -1.89 9.22 3.71
C PRO A 194 -2.12 8.81 2.25
N GLN A 195 -1.36 7.82 1.76
CA GLN A 195 -1.44 7.38 0.38
C GLN A 195 -2.82 6.77 0.06
N ALA A 196 -3.35 5.90 0.92
CA ALA A 196 -4.67 5.29 0.71
C ALA A 196 -5.80 6.33 0.66
N CYS A 197 -5.71 7.40 1.45
CA CYS A 197 -6.67 8.50 1.42
C CYS A 197 -6.56 9.33 0.13
N ILE A 198 -5.32 9.64 -0.29
CA ILE A 198 -5.02 10.34 -1.54
C ILE A 198 -5.57 9.56 -2.74
N ASP A 199 -5.26 8.27 -2.84
CA ASP A 199 -5.69 7.42 -3.95
C ASP A 199 -7.21 7.35 -4.05
N ARG A 200 -7.90 7.19 -2.92
CA ARG A 200 -9.37 7.17 -2.85
C ARG A 200 -9.97 8.51 -3.26
N TRP A 201 -9.40 9.62 -2.80
CA TRP A 201 -9.85 10.95 -3.16
C TRP A 201 -9.68 11.21 -4.66
N MET A 202 -8.49 10.93 -5.19
CA MET A 202 -8.16 11.16 -6.60
C MET A 202 -8.94 10.25 -7.55
N THR A 203 -9.25 9.01 -7.14
CA THR A 203 -10.15 8.13 -7.87
C THR A 203 -11.52 8.79 -8.11
N ARG A 204 -12.06 9.49 -7.11
CA ARG A 204 -13.34 10.21 -7.26
C ARG A 204 -13.20 11.53 -7.98
N ALA A 205 -12.12 12.28 -7.73
CA ALA A 205 -11.88 13.53 -8.42
C ALA A 205 -11.74 13.33 -9.93
N ALA A 206 -11.01 12.30 -10.36
CA ALA A 206 -10.84 11.95 -11.78
C ALA A 206 -12.17 11.65 -12.49
N GLN A 207 -13.18 11.13 -11.77
CA GLN A 207 -14.51 10.87 -12.34
C GLN A 207 -15.27 12.14 -12.72
N ILE A 208 -14.97 13.28 -12.09
CA ILE A 208 -15.73 14.53 -12.23
C ILE A 208 -14.90 15.71 -12.72
N ASP A 209 -13.60 15.56 -12.94
CA ASP A 209 -12.68 16.65 -13.31
C ASP A 209 -13.22 17.55 -14.43
N THR A 210 -13.65 16.93 -15.54
CA THR A 210 -14.23 17.67 -16.68
C THR A 210 -15.66 18.11 -16.41
N ALA A 211 -16.43 17.35 -15.63
CA ALA A 211 -17.82 17.65 -15.28
C ALA A 211 -17.96 18.92 -14.42
N VAL A 212 -16.96 19.22 -13.58
CA VAL A 212 -16.91 20.43 -12.73
C VAL A 212 -16.88 21.72 -13.57
N ILE A 213 -16.40 21.68 -14.82
CA ILE A 213 -16.45 22.84 -15.72
C ILE A 213 -17.91 23.26 -15.98
N ALA A 214 -18.78 22.29 -16.28
CA ALA A 214 -20.19 22.56 -16.53
C ALA A 214 -20.90 23.02 -15.24
N GLU A 215 -20.59 22.41 -14.10
CA GLU A 215 -21.09 22.85 -12.79
C GLU A 215 -20.70 24.30 -12.49
N SER A 216 -19.44 24.65 -12.71
CA SER A 216 -18.93 26.03 -12.54
C SER A 216 -19.67 27.01 -13.45
N ALA A 217 -19.89 26.65 -14.72
CA ALA A 217 -20.60 27.50 -15.66
C ALA A 217 -22.07 27.73 -15.27
N ARG A 218 -22.73 26.71 -14.71
CA ARG A 218 -24.14 26.78 -14.32
C ARG A 218 -24.35 27.47 -12.98
N TRP A 219 -23.59 27.07 -11.97
CA TRP A 219 -23.83 27.43 -10.56
C TRP A 219 -22.70 28.21 -9.90
N GLY A 220 -21.55 28.39 -10.55
CA GLY A 220 -20.41 29.10 -9.97
C GLY A 220 -20.73 30.52 -9.53
N ILE A 221 -21.67 31.20 -10.21
CA ILE A 221 -22.10 32.56 -9.88
C ILE A 221 -23.04 32.63 -8.67
N TYR A 222 -23.59 31.50 -8.18
CA TYR A 222 -24.69 31.50 -7.21
C TYR A 222 -24.34 32.27 -5.92
N ARG A 223 -23.13 32.07 -5.38
CA ARG A 223 -22.65 32.77 -4.17
C ARG A 223 -22.17 34.20 -4.43
N ARG A 224 -21.94 34.58 -5.69
CA ARG A 224 -21.58 35.95 -6.07
C ARG A 224 -22.81 36.82 -6.32
N ASP A 225 -23.83 36.27 -6.97
CA ASP A 225 -24.91 37.07 -7.60
C ASP A 225 -26.32 36.77 -7.03
N ILE A 226 -26.56 35.56 -6.50
CA ILE A 226 -27.91 35.13 -6.08
C ILE A 226 -28.03 35.08 -4.56
N HIS A 227 -27.16 34.32 -3.89
CA HIS A 227 -27.16 34.14 -2.45
C HIS A 227 -25.79 34.49 -1.86
N VAL A 228 -25.51 35.80 -1.86
CA VAL A 228 -24.27 36.38 -1.35
C VAL A 228 -24.15 36.14 0.15
N ARG A 229 -23.12 35.38 0.55
CA ARG A 229 -22.80 35.12 1.95
C ARG A 229 -21.28 35.23 2.13
N GLY A 230 -20.83 36.23 2.90
CA GLY A 230 -19.41 36.55 3.02
C GLY A 230 -18.90 37.34 1.80
N SER A 231 -17.73 36.99 1.28
CA SER A 231 -17.20 37.54 0.03
C SER A 231 -18.02 37.05 -1.17
N ALA A 232 -18.25 37.92 -2.15
CA ALA A 232 -18.92 37.56 -3.39
C ALA A 232 -17.98 36.73 -4.28
N VAL A 233 -18.03 35.40 -4.14
CA VAL A 233 -17.11 34.46 -4.80
C VAL A 233 -17.75 33.82 -6.03
N LEU A 234 -17.03 33.84 -7.16
CA LEU A 234 -17.33 33.03 -8.34
C LEU A 234 -16.56 31.70 -8.23
N TYR A 235 -17.27 30.60 -7.99
CA TYR A 235 -16.63 29.29 -7.94
C TYR A 235 -16.32 28.76 -9.35
N THR A 236 -15.06 28.35 -9.54
CA THR A 236 -14.55 27.81 -10.80
C THR A 236 -13.78 26.52 -10.55
N ARG A 237 -13.66 25.67 -11.58
CA ARG A 237 -12.81 24.48 -11.53
C ARG A 237 -11.38 24.85 -11.15
N ASP A 238 -10.80 25.80 -11.88
CA ASP A 238 -9.36 26.03 -11.85
C ASP A 238 -8.91 26.80 -10.61
N GLU A 239 -9.67 27.81 -10.16
CA GLU A 239 -9.27 28.62 -9.00
C GLU A 239 -9.70 28.03 -7.66
N HIS A 240 -10.78 27.22 -7.63
CA HIS A 240 -11.36 26.75 -6.38
C HIS A 240 -11.29 25.23 -6.23
N TRP A 241 -11.77 24.47 -7.22
CA TRP A 241 -11.85 23.02 -7.09
C TRP A 241 -10.46 22.34 -7.20
N LEU A 242 -9.59 22.79 -8.11
CA LEU A 242 -8.21 22.32 -8.19
C LEU A 242 -7.37 22.79 -6.99
N ALA A 243 -7.57 24.03 -6.54
CA ALA A 243 -6.88 24.57 -5.36
C ALA A 243 -7.24 23.78 -4.08
N GLU A 244 -8.52 23.46 -3.89
CA GLU A 244 -8.96 22.65 -2.75
C GLU A 244 -8.39 21.23 -2.80
N GLN A 245 -8.31 20.61 -3.99
CA GLN A 245 -7.61 19.33 -4.12
C GLN A 245 -6.15 19.43 -3.74
N GLN A 246 -5.43 20.44 -4.24
CA GLN A 246 -4.02 20.65 -3.89
C GLN A 246 -3.85 20.83 -2.38
N ARG A 247 -4.74 21.58 -1.72
CA ARG A 247 -4.73 21.71 -0.26
C ARG A 247 -4.91 20.35 0.43
N LEU A 248 -5.87 19.53 -0.01
CA LEU A 248 -6.08 18.21 0.58
C LEU A 248 -4.87 17.27 0.39
N LEU A 249 -4.28 17.27 -0.81
CA LEU A 249 -3.14 16.44 -1.16
C LEU A 249 -1.84 16.86 -0.46
N ASN A 250 -1.64 18.16 -0.26
CA ASN A 250 -0.37 18.70 0.25
C ASN A 250 -0.42 19.02 1.75
N GLU A 251 -1.60 19.33 2.30
CA GLU A 251 -1.74 19.86 3.66
C GLU A 251 -2.62 19.00 4.57
N TYR A 252 -3.59 18.25 4.03
CA TYR A 252 -4.51 17.46 4.85
C TYR A 252 -4.06 16.00 5.00
N PHE A 253 -4.11 15.22 3.91
CA PHE A 253 -3.86 13.77 3.97
C PHE A 253 -2.44 13.40 4.43
N PRO A 254 -1.36 14.14 4.07
CA PRO A 254 0.00 13.78 4.49
C PRO A 254 0.20 13.70 6.01
N ILE A 255 -0.54 14.51 6.78
CA ILE A 255 -0.32 14.66 8.22
C ILE A 255 -1.46 14.12 9.08
N ARG A 256 -2.66 13.97 8.52
CA ARG A 256 -3.87 13.77 9.34
C ARG A 256 -3.84 12.49 10.17
N SER A 257 -3.28 11.40 9.64
CA SER A 257 -3.21 10.12 10.36
C SER A 257 -2.41 10.27 11.67
N GLY A 258 -1.28 10.97 11.62
CA GLY A 258 -0.47 11.25 12.80
C GLY A 258 -1.19 12.15 13.81
N VAL A 259 -1.83 13.22 13.34
CA VAL A 259 -2.63 14.12 14.20
C VAL A 259 -3.72 13.37 14.95
N VAL A 260 -4.48 12.53 14.24
CA VAL A 260 -5.62 11.80 14.81
C VAL A 260 -5.17 10.73 15.81
N ILE A 261 -4.03 10.07 15.56
CA ILE A 261 -3.44 9.15 16.54
C ILE A 261 -3.07 9.86 17.85
N GLU A 262 -2.48 11.05 17.78
CA GLU A 262 -2.20 11.83 18.99
C GLU A 262 -3.49 12.26 19.70
N GLN A 263 -4.53 12.65 18.96
CA GLN A 263 -5.85 12.92 19.54
C GLN A 263 -6.45 11.67 20.22
N PHE A 264 -6.24 10.47 19.66
CA PHE A 264 -6.70 9.23 20.27
C PHE A 264 -5.91 8.88 21.54
N LYS A 265 -4.60 9.13 21.56
CA LYS A 265 -3.77 8.98 22.77
C LYS A 265 -4.25 9.91 23.88
N ASP A 266 -4.45 11.20 23.57
CA ASP A 266 -4.96 12.20 24.52
C ASP A 266 -6.36 11.86 25.05
N ALA A 267 -7.20 11.29 24.18
CA ALA A 267 -8.54 10.83 24.50
C ALA A 267 -8.56 9.49 25.28
N GLY A 268 -7.42 8.85 25.50
CA GLY A 268 -7.30 7.54 26.12
C GLY A 268 -7.85 6.38 25.29
N LEU A 269 -8.03 6.58 23.98
CA LEU A 269 -8.56 5.62 23.01
C LEU A 269 -7.46 4.81 22.31
N TYR A 270 -6.20 5.25 22.42
CA TYR A 270 -5.03 4.54 21.90
C TYR A 270 -3.93 4.54 22.97
N PRO A 271 -3.27 3.40 23.25
CA PRO A 271 -2.24 3.32 24.28
C PRO A 271 -0.96 4.06 23.84
N THR A 272 -0.22 4.61 24.80
CA THR A 272 1.12 5.17 24.54
C THR A 272 2.21 4.10 24.35
N THR A 273 1.88 2.83 24.62
CA THR A 273 2.74 1.70 24.28
C THR A 273 2.56 1.38 22.81
N GLU A 274 3.59 1.64 22.02
CA GLU A 274 3.59 1.40 20.58
C GLU A 274 3.56 -0.11 20.28
N ALA A 275 2.92 -0.49 19.16
CA ALA A 275 2.77 -1.88 18.75
C ALA A 275 4.06 -2.45 18.14
N PRO A 276 4.23 -3.79 18.07
CA PRO A 276 5.37 -4.41 17.41
C PRO A 276 5.48 -4.00 15.93
N VAL A 277 6.70 -3.86 15.42
CA VAL A 277 6.96 -3.59 13.99
C VAL A 277 7.52 -4.85 13.33
N PHE A 278 7.04 -5.19 12.14
CA PHE A 278 7.41 -6.42 11.44
C PHE A 278 8.46 -6.17 10.37
N TYR A 279 9.44 -7.07 10.32
CA TYR A 279 10.51 -7.08 9.33
C TYR A 279 10.64 -8.48 8.75
N ILE A 280 10.88 -8.57 7.45
CA ILE A 280 11.28 -9.79 6.74
C ILE A 280 12.73 -9.61 6.33
N ASN A 281 13.63 -10.47 6.82
CA ASN A 281 15.07 -10.41 6.54
C ASN A 281 15.66 -9.00 6.76
N ASP A 282 15.31 -8.37 7.88
CA ASP A 282 15.69 -7.00 8.28
C ASP A 282 15.15 -5.85 7.38
N VAL A 283 14.25 -6.16 6.44
CA VAL A 283 13.53 -5.17 5.63
C VAL A 283 12.11 -5.00 6.15
N TYR A 284 11.63 -3.75 6.28
CA TYR A 284 10.27 -3.49 6.74
C TYR A 284 9.27 -4.10 5.74
N GLN A 285 8.44 -5.02 6.22
CA GLN A 285 7.37 -5.61 5.44
C GLN A 285 6.24 -6.07 6.37
N HIS A 286 5.04 -5.55 6.12
CA HIS A 286 3.84 -5.90 6.87
C HIS A 286 2.91 -6.77 6.01
N GLY A 287 2.97 -8.08 6.26
CA GLY A 287 2.23 -9.08 5.50
C GLY A 287 2.67 -9.19 4.03
N GLY A 288 1.82 -9.83 3.24
CA GLY A 288 2.05 -10.06 1.82
C GLY A 288 2.89 -11.30 1.54
N ASP A 289 3.40 -11.41 0.32
CA ASP A 289 4.16 -12.59 -0.07
C ASP A 289 5.59 -12.56 0.48
N VAL A 290 6.14 -13.75 0.75
CA VAL A 290 7.52 -13.95 1.21
C VAL A 290 8.11 -15.21 0.56
N SER A 291 9.40 -15.44 0.75
CA SER A 291 10.08 -16.66 0.35
C SER A 291 10.00 -17.72 1.43
N VAL A 292 10.00 -18.99 1.03
CA VAL A 292 10.13 -20.10 1.99
C VAL A 292 11.47 -19.98 2.71
N GLY A 293 11.43 -19.90 4.04
CA GLY A 293 12.58 -19.78 4.93
C GLY A 293 12.87 -18.36 5.41
N ASP A 294 12.21 -17.34 4.84
CA ASP A 294 12.37 -15.94 5.24
C ASP A 294 12.14 -15.75 6.73
N ALA A 295 12.97 -14.91 7.35
CA ALA A 295 12.95 -14.66 8.77
C ALA A 295 12.06 -13.46 9.10
N LEU A 296 10.94 -13.71 9.78
CA LEU A 296 10.11 -12.68 10.39
C LEU A 296 10.66 -12.26 11.74
N THR A 297 11.01 -10.98 11.84
CA THR A 297 11.45 -10.33 13.08
C THR A 297 10.38 -9.40 13.62
N LEU A 298 10.08 -9.52 14.91
CA LEU A 298 9.18 -8.61 15.63
C LEU A 298 10.01 -7.62 16.46
N LEU A 299 10.05 -6.37 16.02
CA LEU A 299 10.77 -5.30 16.71
C LEU A 299 9.89 -4.67 17.79
N ASN A 300 10.45 -4.45 18.98
CA ASN A 300 9.83 -3.60 20.01
C ASN A 300 10.35 -2.16 19.83
N PRO A 301 9.52 -1.20 19.36
CA PRO A 301 9.95 0.19 19.20
C PRO A 301 9.99 0.96 20.54
N ASN A 302 9.49 0.37 21.63
CA ASN A 302 9.51 0.98 22.95
C ASN A 302 10.87 0.74 23.65
N ALA A 303 11.21 1.61 24.60
CA ALA A 303 12.42 1.44 25.42
C ALA A 303 12.46 0.13 26.25
N SER A 304 11.30 -0.50 26.45
CA SER A 304 11.15 -1.77 27.16
C SER A 304 9.80 -2.42 26.82
N GLY A 305 9.61 -3.68 27.21
CA GLY A 305 8.35 -4.40 27.07
C GLY A 305 8.55 -5.79 26.46
N THR A 306 7.58 -6.66 26.70
CA THR A 306 7.60 -8.04 26.22
C THR A 306 6.64 -8.17 25.04
N ILE A 307 7.14 -8.65 23.91
CA ILE A 307 6.31 -8.96 22.73
C ILE A 307 5.68 -10.33 22.96
N TYR A 308 4.35 -10.39 22.84
CA TYR A 308 3.56 -11.61 22.80
C TYR A 308 2.97 -11.76 21.41
N TYR A 309 2.99 -12.98 20.86
CA TYR A 309 2.39 -13.27 19.56
C TYR A 309 1.64 -14.60 19.55
N THR A 310 0.73 -14.73 18.60
CA THR A 310 -0.06 -15.93 18.31
C THR A 310 -0.06 -16.17 16.80
N THR A 311 -0.18 -17.43 16.40
CA THR A 311 -0.23 -17.84 14.98
C THR A 311 -1.47 -18.67 14.63
N ASP A 312 -2.37 -18.86 15.60
CA ASP A 312 -3.62 -19.61 15.49
C ASP A 312 -4.84 -18.71 15.23
N GLY A 313 -4.61 -17.42 14.98
CA GLY A 313 -5.63 -16.40 14.78
C GLY A 313 -6.24 -15.81 16.07
N SER A 314 -5.89 -16.34 17.25
CA SER A 314 -6.35 -15.78 18.53
C SER A 314 -5.59 -14.49 18.89
N ASP A 315 -6.17 -13.61 19.70
CA ASP A 315 -5.47 -12.41 20.19
C ASP A 315 -4.47 -12.79 21.32
N PRO A 316 -3.23 -12.26 21.33
CA PRO A 316 -2.29 -12.45 22.44
C PRO A 316 -2.80 -11.97 23.81
N ARG A 317 -3.83 -11.11 23.83
CA ARG A 317 -4.51 -10.58 25.01
C ARG A 317 -5.93 -11.15 25.10
N ARG A 318 -6.32 -11.64 26.28
CA ARG A 318 -7.71 -12.03 26.59
C ARG A 318 -8.54 -10.81 27.02
N PRO A 319 -9.88 -10.87 26.85
CA PRO A 319 -10.77 -9.95 27.55
C PRO A 319 -10.44 -9.88 29.05
N GLY A 320 -10.41 -8.68 29.62
CA GLY A 320 -9.95 -8.42 30.99
C GLY A 320 -8.44 -8.17 31.12
N GLY A 321 -7.67 -8.26 30.03
CA GLY A 321 -6.26 -7.82 29.98
C GLY A 321 -5.22 -8.86 30.38
N GLY A 322 -5.62 -10.08 30.71
CA GLY A 322 -4.67 -11.18 30.93
C GLY A 322 -4.02 -11.64 29.62
N ALA A 323 -2.78 -12.13 29.68
CA ALA A 323 -2.14 -12.77 28.53
C ALA A 323 -2.92 -14.03 28.12
N ASN A 324 -3.05 -14.26 26.82
CA ASN A 324 -3.60 -15.49 26.29
C ASN A 324 -2.57 -16.63 26.49
N PRO A 325 -2.93 -17.78 27.09
CA PRO A 325 -2.05 -18.95 27.22
C PRO A 325 -1.58 -19.55 25.89
N LEU A 326 -2.25 -19.25 24.78
CA LEU A 326 -1.79 -19.61 23.43
C LEU A 326 -0.76 -18.62 22.89
N ALA A 327 -0.54 -17.49 23.57
CA ALA A 327 0.46 -16.52 23.17
C ALA A 327 1.86 -16.97 23.58
N THR A 328 2.80 -16.80 22.66
CA THR A 328 4.23 -17.08 22.85
C THR A 328 4.97 -15.77 23.06
N ILE A 329 5.95 -15.76 23.97
CA ILE A 329 6.87 -14.63 24.11
C ILE A 329 7.88 -14.70 22.97
N TYR A 330 7.99 -13.62 22.21
CA TYR A 330 8.96 -13.53 21.13
C TYR A 330 10.39 -13.38 21.67
N THR A 331 11.27 -14.30 21.28
CA THR A 331 12.69 -14.32 21.68
C THR A 331 13.65 -14.52 20.51
N THR A 332 13.19 -15.10 19.40
CA THR A 332 13.97 -15.39 18.20
C THR A 332 13.12 -15.18 16.94
N PRO A 333 13.72 -14.88 15.78
CA PRO A 333 13.00 -14.78 14.52
C PRO A 333 12.17 -16.03 14.20
N ILE A 334 11.07 -15.83 13.47
CA ILE A 334 10.17 -16.88 13.01
C ILE A 334 10.49 -17.15 11.55
N HIS A 335 10.92 -18.36 11.21
CA HIS A 335 11.14 -18.75 9.81
C HIS A 335 9.82 -19.15 9.16
N ILE A 336 9.42 -18.41 8.13
CA ILE A 336 8.15 -18.61 7.43
C ILE A 336 8.33 -19.74 6.42
N THR A 337 7.71 -20.89 6.66
CA THR A 337 7.76 -22.05 5.77
C THR A 337 6.40 -22.40 5.16
N ASP A 338 5.32 -22.06 5.87
CA ASP A 338 3.92 -22.20 5.47
C ASP A 338 3.21 -20.84 5.63
N PRO A 339 2.02 -20.64 4.99
CA PRO A 339 1.21 -19.45 5.21
C PRO A 339 1.04 -19.14 6.69
N LEU A 340 1.39 -17.92 7.08
CA LEU A 340 1.49 -17.49 8.46
C LEU A 340 0.58 -16.30 8.72
N GLN A 341 -0.49 -16.50 9.48
CA GLN A 341 -1.20 -15.40 10.11
C GLN A 341 -0.56 -15.13 11.47
N ILE A 342 -0.08 -13.90 11.70
CA ILE A 342 0.50 -13.50 12.98
C ILE A 342 -0.30 -12.37 13.61
N LYS A 343 -0.52 -12.47 14.91
CA LYS A 343 -1.10 -11.43 15.77
C LYS A 343 -0.14 -11.15 16.91
N SER A 344 0.16 -9.89 17.18
CA SER A 344 1.17 -9.52 18.18
C SER A 344 0.84 -8.25 18.95
N ARG A 345 1.28 -8.20 20.21
CA ARG A 345 1.17 -7.03 21.09
C ARG A 345 2.41 -6.91 21.97
N ILE A 346 2.71 -5.71 22.43
CA ILE A 346 3.68 -5.46 23.50
C ILE A 346 2.95 -5.24 24.82
N TRP A 347 3.41 -5.92 25.86
CA TRP A 347 3.04 -5.63 27.24
C TRP A 347 4.14 -4.81 27.91
N ARG A 348 3.79 -3.62 28.40
CA ARG A 348 4.73 -2.70 29.05
C ARG A 348 4.04 -1.96 30.18
N ASN A 349 4.62 -2.02 31.39
CA ASN A 349 4.15 -1.26 32.56
C ASN A 349 2.64 -1.39 32.85
N GLY A 350 2.07 -2.59 32.68
CA GLY A 350 0.64 -2.82 32.93
C GLY A 350 -0.29 -2.43 31.77
N VAL A 351 0.25 -2.05 30.61
CA VAL A 351 -0.52 -1.62 29.44
C VAL A 351 -0.13 -2.47 28.22
N TRP A 352 -1.15 -2.95 27.50
CA TRP A 352 -0.98 -3.57 26.20
C TRP A 352 -0.93 -2.50 25.10
N SER A 353 -0.07 -2.69 24.10
CA SER A 353 -0.19 -1.97 22.83
C SER A 353 -1.49 -2.35 22.10
N ALA A 354 -1.85 -1.56 21.08
CA ALA A 354 -2.80 -2.01 20.07
C ALA A 354 -2.30 -3.30 19.38
N LEU A 355 -3.23 -4.05 18.80
CA LEU A 355 -2.95 -5.26 18.03
C LEU A 355 -2.27 -4.89 16.72
N ASN A 356 -1.11 -5.50 16.46
CA ASN A 356 -0.58 -5.56 15.11
C ASN A 356 -0.75 -6.98 14.56
N GLU A 357 -1.36 -7.10 13.39
CA GLU A 357 -1.64 -8.37 12.73
C GLU A 357 -1.26 -8.33 11.25
N ALA A 358 -0.75 -9.44 10.72
CA ALA A 358 -0.38 -9.58 9.31
C ALA A 358 -0.58 -11.02 8.86
N THR A 359 -0.71 -11.22 7.55
CA THR A 359 -0.67 -12.54 6.92
C THR A 359 0.47 -12.56 5.92
N TYR A 360 1.31 -13.60 6.02
CA TYR A 360 2.40 -13.85 5.10
C TYR A 360 2.13 -15.11 4.29
N THR A 361 2.35 -15.03 2.98
CA THR A 361 2.15 -16.15 2.05
C THR A 361 3.51 -16.55 1.48
N PRO A 362 4.14 -17.63 1.95
CA PRO A 362 5.37 -18.11 1.35
C PRO A 362 5.06 -18.75 -0.02
N GLY A 363 5.78 -18.32 -1.05
CA GLY A 363 5.73 -18.94 -2.37
C GLY A 363 7.12 -19.46 -2.80
N PRO A 364 7.19 -20.47 -3.67
CA PRO A 364 8.46 -20.84 -4.28
C PRO A 364 8.92 -19.70 -5.19
N ILE A 365 10.04 -19.07 -4.86
CA ILE A 365 10.77 -18.27 -5.83
C ILE A 365 11.13 -19.20 -6.97
N THR A 366 10.72 -18.82 -8.17
CA THR A 366 10.96 -19.58 -9.39
C THR A 366 11.93 -18.80 -10.26
N LEU A 367 12.96 -19.46 -10.76
CA LEU A 367 13.82 -18.88 -11.78
C LEU A 367 12.98 -18.56 -13.01
N MET A 368 13.05 -17.31 -13.47
CA MET A 368 12.35 -16.84 -14.66
C MET A 368 13.29 -16.79 -15.86
N TYR A 369 14.47 -16.22 -15.67
CA TYR A 369 15.49 -16.08 -16.71
C TYR A 369 16.89 -16.30 -16.13
N PHE A 370 17.78 -16.93 -16.90
CA PHE A 370 19.18 -17.09 -16.49
C PHE A 370 20.15 -16.99 -17.66
N TRP A 371 21.19 -16.20 -17.48
CA TRP A 371 22.36 -16.15 -18.35
C TRP A 371 23.57 -16.69 -17.58
N CYS A 372 24.00 -17.89 -17.96
CA CYS A 372 25.36 -18.34 -17.76
C CYS A 372 26.13 -18.23 -19.08
N PHE A 373 27.45 -18.09 -18.98
CA PHE A 373 28.32 -17.92 -20.13
C PHE A 373 29.25 -19.12 -20.23
N THR A 374 29.37 -19.72 -21.42
CA THR A 374 30.23 -20.89 -21.68
C THR A 374 31.25 -20.58 -22.78
N ASP A 375 32.06 -21.55 -23.15
CA ASP A 375 32.96 -21.47 -24.29
C ASP A 375 32.27 -21.55 -25.66
N ASP A 376 30.96 -21.77 -25.70
CA ASP A 376 30.14 -21.59 -26.91
C ASP A 376 30.12 -20.13 -27.37
N LEU A 377 30.32 -19.18 -26.44
CA LEU A 377 30.47 -17.79 -26.81
C LEU A 377 31.81 -17.57 -27.53
N PRO A 378 31.82 -16.86 -28.67
CA PRO A 378 33.04 -16.62 -29.41
C PRO A 378 33.97 -15.70 -28.60
N ASN A 379 35.25 -16.07 -28.58
CA ASN A 379 36.26 -15.26 -27.92
C ASN A 379 36.57 -14.00 -28.74
N ASN A 380 36.93 -12.90 -28.07
CA ASN A 380 37.38 -11.66 -28.72
C ASN A 380 36.43 -11.12 -29.80
N THR A 381 35.12 -11.35 -29.64
CA THR A 381 34.10 -10.97 -30.63
C THR A 381 33.11 -10.02 -29.95
N PRO A 382 32.93 -8.79 -30.45
CA PRO A 382 31.89 -7.88 -29.98
C PRO A 382 30.49 -8.50 -30.15
N LEU A 383 29.66 -8.37 -29.12
CA LEU A 383 28.29 -8.88 -29.07
C LEU A 383 27.32 -7.70 -28.98
N GLU A 384 26.19 -7.80 -29.69
CA GLU A 384 25.07 -6.85 -29.60
C GLU A 384 23.91 -7.37 -28.77
N SER A 385 23.73 -8.70 -28.73
CA SER A 385 22.65 -9.31 -27.96
C SER A 385 22.98 -10.73 -27.54
N LEU A 386 22.32 -11.17 -26.47
CA LEU A 386 22.38 -12.53 -25.94
C LEU A 386 21.00 -12.94 -25.44
N GLU A 387 20.51 -14.08 -25.92
CA GLU A 387 19.32 -14.72 -25.37
C GLU A 387 19.64 -15.39 -24.03
N ALA A 388 18.65 -15.46 -23.15
CA ALA A 388 18.79 -16.21 -21.90
C ALA A 388 18.99 -17.71 -22.21
N VAL A 389 19.87 -18.36 -21.45
CA VAL A 389 20.09 -19.82 -21.56
C VAL A 389 18.88 -20.57 -20.99
N PHE A 390 18.24 -20.02 -19.97
CA PHE A 390 16.97 -20.49 -19.42
C PHE A 390 15.93 -19.38 -19.43
N SER A 391 14.69 -19.75 -19.74
CA SER A 391 13.58 -18.82 -19.90
C SER A 391 12.24 -19.52 -19.59
N ALA A 392 11.53 -19.09 -18.55
CA ALA A 392 10.24 -19.62 -18.11
C ALA A 392 9.07 -18.65 -18.29
N ALA A 393 9.33 -17.35 -18.47
CA ALA A 393 8.33 -16.28 -18.50
C ALA A 393 8.20 -15.57 -19.87
N GLY A 394 8.60 -16.24 -20.96
CA GLY A 394 8.69 -15.65 -22.30
C GLY A 394 10.08 -15.85 -22.89
N GLN A 395 10.54 -14.94 -23.75
CA GLN A 395 11.91 -14.91 -24.27
C GLN A 395 12.68 -13.77 -23.59
N GLY A 396 13.63 -14.13 -22.73
CA GLY A 396 14.52 -13.18 -22.07
C GLY A 396 15.70 -12.82 -22.98
N ARG A 397 15.93 -11.52 -23.19
CA ARG A 397 17.02 -11.05 -24.06
C ARG A 397 17.81 -9.91 -23.43
N LEU A 398 19.13 -10.04 -23.45
CA LEU A 398 20.07 -8.95 -23.19
C LEU A 398 20.42 -8.27 -24.51
N GLU A 399 20.21 -6.96 -24.59
CA GLU A 399 20.63 -6.06 -25.67
C GLU A 399 21.74 -5.14 -25.15
N PHE A 400 22.81 -4.97 -25.93
CA PHE A 400 23.88 -4.04 -25.63
C PHE A 400 23.86 -2.88 -26.61
N ARG A 401 23.79 -1.65 -26.10
CA ARG A 401 23.95 -0.44 -26.91
C ARG A 401 25.29 0.18 -26.59
N SER A 402 26.15 0.28 -27.60
CA SER A 402 27.44 0.95 -27.46
C SER A 402 27.29 2.46 -27.54
N ALA A 403 28.19 3.19 -26.87
CA ALA A 403 28.32 4.64 -27.08
C ALA A 403 28.84 4.98 -28.49
N LEU A 404 29.44 4.01 -29.19
CA LEU A 404 30.05 4.18 -30.50
C LEU A 404 29.08 3.86 -31.63
N GLU A 405 28.84 4.82 -32.52
CA GLU A 405 28.04 4.63 -33.73
C GLU A 405 28.69 3.60 -34.66
N GLY A 406 27.89 2.70 -35.22
CA GLY A 406 28.35 1.64 -36.11
C GLY A 406 28.92 0.41 -35.40
N TYR A 407 28.88 0.35 -34.07
CA TYR A 407 29.11 -0.90 -33.34
C TYR A 407 28.09 -1.96 -33.79
N PRO A 408 28.49 -3.24 -33.99
CA PRO A 408 29.79 -3.83 -33.72
C PRO A 408 30.78 -3.62 -34.87
N PHE A 409 32.05 -3.47 -34.51
CA PHE A 409 33.12 -3.24 -35.46
C PHE A 409 33.84 -4.53 -35.84
N ASP A 410 34.17 -4.69 -37.12
CA ASP A 410 34.98 -5.79 -37.65
C ASP A 410 36.47 -5.65 -37.25
N PRO A 411 37.26 -6.75 -37.31
CA PRO A 411 38.69 -6.75 -36.95
C PRO A 411 39.56 -5.70 -37.65
N ASP A 412 39.17 -5.25 -38.84
CA ASP A 412 39.92 -4.28 -39.63
C ASP A 412 39.57 -2.80 -39.28
N HIS A 413 38.59 -2.57 -38.40
CA HIS A 413 38.14 -1.23 -38.00
C HIS A 413 38.98 -0.66 -36.85
N GLU A 414 39.25 0.65 -36.84
CA GLU A 414 40.08 1.31 -35.81
C GLU A 414 39.50 1.24 -34.38
N SER A 415 38.18 1.10 -34.29
CA SER A 415 37.43 0.93 -33.05
C SER A 415 37.14 -0.54 -32.73
N TRP A 416 37.80 -1.49 -33.40
CA TRP A 416 37.62 -2.92 -33.12
C TRP A 416 37.76 -3.21 -31.63
N ARG A 417 36.67 -3.73 -31.04
CA ARG A 417 36.54 -4.07 -29.61
C ARG A 417 36.74 -2.91 -28.63
N LYS A 418 36.59 -1.66 -29.06
CA LYS A 418 36.46 -0.53 -28.12
C LYS A 418 35.04 -0.48 -27.58
N ALA A 419 34.89 -0.19 -26.29
CA ALA A 419 33.58 -0.08 -25.64
C ALA A 419 32.64 -1.26 -25.96
N SER A 420 33.19 -2.49 -26.04
CA SER A 420 32.47 -3.67 -26.53
C SER A 420 32.00 -4.57 -25.40
N MET A 421 30.82 -5.16 -25.57
CA MET A 421 30.39 -6.31 -24.81
C MET A 421 30.98 -7.59 -25.43
N GLU A 422 31.70 -8.39 -24.66
CA GLU A 422 32.34 -9.60 -25.17
C GLU A 422 32.53 -10.66 -24.09
N ARG A 423 32.81 -11.90 -24.50
CA ARG A 423 33.10 -13.00 -23.57
C ARG A 423 34.42 -12.79 -22.82
N ARG A 424 34.46 -13.22 -21.55
CA ARG A 424 35.64 -13.18 -20.67
C ARG A 424 35.94 -14.54 -20.04
N ASN A 425 37.21 -14.96 -20.04
CA ASN A 425 37.69 -16.15 -19.33
C ASN A 425 37.96 -15.85 -17.83
N GLN A 426 36.92 -15.47 -17.09
CA GLN A 426 37.02 -15.16 -15.66
C GLN A 426 35.73 -15.61 -14.96
N PRO A 427 35.47 -16.93 -14.86
CA PRO A 427 34.22 -17.41 -14.30
C PRO A 427 34.16 -17.26 -12.77
N THR A 428 32.96 -17.28 -12.22
CA THR A 428 32.69 -17.37 -10.77
C THR A 428 31.47 -18.23 -10.52
N SER A 429 31.44 -18.93 -9.39
CA SER A 429 30.27 -19.67 -8.91
C SER A 429 29.23 -18.77 -8.24
N LEU A 430 29.58 -17.51 -7.96
CA LEU A 430 28.68 -16.56 -7.32
C LEU A 430 27.45 -16.32 -8.20
N ASN A 431 26.27 -16.39 -7.61
CA ASN A 431 24.95 -16.33 -8.27
C ASN A 431 24.64 -17.45 -9.28
N TYR A 432 25.42 -18.52 -9.37
CA TYR A 432 25.13 -19.63 -10.29
C TYR A 432 23.83 -20.37 -9.91
N ARG A 433 22.95 -20.63 -10.89
CA ARG A 433 21.71 -21.39 -10.72
C ARG A 433 21.78 -22.68 -11.55
N PRO A 434 22.04 -23.86 -10.95
CA PRO A 434 22.10 -25.11 -11.70
C PRO A 434 20.83 -25.38 -12.52
N GLU A 435 19.65 -25.10 -11.96
CA GLU A 435 18.35 -25.27 -12.64
C GLU A 435 18.23 -24.49 -13.95
N GLY A 436 18.88 -23.32 -14.06
CA GLY A 436 18.95 -22.51 -15.28
C GLY A 436 19.98 -23.00 -16.31
N ASN A 437 20.73 -24.06 -15.99
CA ASN A 437 21.73 -24.66 -16.85
C ASN A 437 21.60 -26.19 -16.84
N GLU A 438 20.39 -26.69 -17.10
CA GLU A 438 20.08 -28.13 -17.18
C GLU A 438 20.46 -28.93 -15.92
N ASN A 439 20.43 -28.30 -14.74
CA ASN A 439 20.88 -28.85 -13.46
C ASN A 439 22.36 -29.27 -13.44
N ARG A 440 23.19 -28.73 -14.33
CA ARG A 440 24.63 -29.01 -14.34
C ARG A 440 25.31 -28.33 -13.14
N PRO A 441 26.16 -29.03 -12.38
CA PRO A 441 27.00 -28.41 -11.36
C PRO A 441 27.89 -27.33 -11.96
N TYR A 442 28.24 -26.32 -11.17
CA TYR A 442 29.21 -25.30 -11.59
C TYR A 442 30.59 -25.94 -11.82
N ASP A 443 31.23 -25.56 -12.93
CA ASP A 443 32.57 -25.98 -13.28
C ASP A 443 33.32 -24.85 -14.01
N ALA A 444 34.43 -24.40 -13.43
CA ALA A 444 35.19 -23.26 -13.91
C ALA A 444 35.91 -23.53 -15.26
N ASP A 445 36.05 -24.79 -15.68
CA ASP A 445 36.83 -25.14 -16.87
C ASP A 445 36.16 -24.67 -18.17
N TRP A 446 34.83 -24.74 -18.23
CA TRP A 446 34.03 -24.32 -19.39
C TRP A 446 33.13 -23.12 -19.12
N MET A 447 32.92 -22.75 -17.85
CA MET A 447 32.23 -21.50 -17.51
C MET A 447 33.07 -20.27 -17.87
N ARG A 448 32.41 -19.20 -18.28
CA ARG A 448 32.98 -17.92 -18.69
C ARG A 448 32.24 -16.78 -17.98
N GLY A 449 32.63 -15.56 -18.27
CA GLY A 449 31.93 -14.33 -17.89
C GLY A 449 31.61 -13.51 -19.14
N LEU A 450 30.86 -12.44 -18.93
CA LEU A 450 30.59 -11.40 -19.91
C LEU A 450 31.29 -10.14 -19.45
N GLN A 451 31.96 -9.42 -20.32
CA GLN A 451 32.58 -8.15 -19.95
C GLN A 451 32.11 -7.02 -20.85
N VAL A 452 32.09 -5.82 -20.29
CA VAL A 452 32.09 -4.57 -21.06
C VAL A 452 33.48 -3.97 -20.93
N ARG A 453 34.22 -3.97 -22.04
CA ARG A 453 35.55 -3.36 -22.09
C ARG A 453 35.38 -1.85 -21.99
N GLN A 454 36.00 -1.23 -20.99
CA GLN A 454 36.13 0.21 -20.83
C GLN A 454 34.88 0.96 -21.31
N PRO A 455 33.78 0.93 -20.55
CA PRO A 455 32.51 1.52 -20.98
C PRO A 455 32.70 3.01 -21.28
N PHE A 456 32.20 3.46 -22.43
CA PHE A 456 32.30 4.86 -22.84
C PHE A 456 31.02 5.61 -22.51
N ALA A 457 31.17 6.92 -22.32
CA ALA A 457 30.11 7.92 -22.21
C ALA A 457 30.55 9.16 -23.00
N LEU A 458 30.14 9.25 -24.27
CA LEU A 458 30.63 10.22 -25.24
C LEU A 458 29.44 10.91 -25.93
N ASN A 459 29.49 12.24 -26.03
CA ASN A 459 28.53 13.06 -26.80
C ASN A 459 27.04 12.77 -26.49
N GLY A 460 26.73 12.47 -25.23
CA GLY A 460 25.36 12.14 -24.79
C GLY A 460 24.91 10.71 -25.09
N SER A 461 25.79 9.87 -25.66
CA SER A 461 25.62 8.42 -25.78
C SER A 461 26.48 7.70 -24.73
N GLU A 462 26.00 6.59 -24.20
CA GLU A 462 26.71 5.80 -23.20
C GLU A 462 26.50 4.31 -23.44
N ASN A 463 27.46 3.49 -23.01
CA ASN A 463 27.31 2.04 -23.05
C ASN A 463 26.19 1.61 -22.09
N THR A 464 25.23 0.85 -22.60
CA THR A 464 24.10 0.35 -21.79
C THR A 464 23.82 -1.12 -22.07
N MET A 465 23.43 -1.84 -21.03
CA MET A 465 22.91 -3.20 -21.09
C MET A 465 21.42 -3.14 -20.78
N ILE A 466 20.58 -3.55 -21.72
CA ILE A 466 19.13 -3.54 -21.60
C ILE A 466 18.64 -4.99 -21.57
N PHE A 467 18.04 -5.37 -20.46
CA PHE A 467 17.42 -6.67 -20.28
C PHE A 467 15.93 -6.54 -20.57
N HIS A 468 15.47 -7.25 -21.61
CA HIS A 468 14.07 -7.43 -21.95
C HIS A 468 13.58 -8.65 -21.17
N LEU A 469 12.80 -8.41 -20.13
CA LEU A 469 12.47 -9.39 -19.10
C LEU A 469 10.96 -9.38 -18.82
N PRO A 470 10.11 -9.86 -19.75
CA PRO A 470 8.68 -9.97 -19.47
C PRO A 470 8.43 -10.69 -18.13
N ALA A 471 7.69 -10.06 -17.23
CA ALA A 471 7.30 -10.61 -15.94
C ALA A 471 5.92 -11.27 -16.00
N THR A 472 5.50 -11.73 -17.19
CA THR A 472 4.16 -12.30 -17.43
C THR A 472 3.97 -13.56 -16.61
N GLY A 473 2.92 -13.61 -15.80
CA GLY A 473 2.62 -14.73 -14.90
C GLY A 473 3.45 -14.75 -13.62
N TYR A 474 4.24 -13.69 -13.34
CA TYR A 474 5.07 -13.61 -12.13
C TYR A 474 4.88 -12.27 -11.39
N ARG A 475 5.19 -12.28 -10.11
CA ARG A 475 5.22 -11.11 -9.22
C ARG A 475 6.42 -11.16 -8.29
N ASN A 476 6.73 -10.04 -7.65
CA ASN A 476 7.82 -9.92 -6.67
C ASN A 476 9.16 -10.38 -7.22
N VAL A 477 9.57 -9.78 -8.33
CA VAL A 477 10.75 -10.23 -9.06
C VAL A 477 12.04 -9.65 -8.46
N LEU A 478 13.06 -10.50 -8.36
CA LEU A 478 14.40 -10.16 -7.91
C LEU A 478 15.38 -10.36 -9.06
N PHE A 479 16.08 -9.29 -9.44
CA PHE A 479 17.13 -9.33 -10.45
C PHE A 479 18.49 -9.41 -9.76
N SER A 480 19.27 -10.45 -10.06
CA SER A 480 20.55 -10.69 -9.40
C SER A 480 21.65 -11.05 -10.38
N PHE A 481 22.89 -10.67 -10.08
CA PHE A 481 24.07 -11.05 -10.88
C PHE A 481 25.36 -10.93 -10.07
N ALA A 482 26.42 -11.62 -10.50
CA ALA A 482 27.76 -11.38 -10.00
C ALA A 482 28.46 -10.33 -10.86
N ALA A 483 29.08 -9.32 -10.25
CA ALA A 483 29.85 -8.31 -10.96
C ALA A 483 31.15 -7.93 -10.25
N MET A 484 32.15 -7.49 -11.04
CA MET A 484 33.39 -6.88 -10.56
C MET A 484 33.88 -5.82 -11.54
N ASP A 485 34.69 -4.89 -11.06
CA ASP A 485 35.35 -3.86 -11.86
C ASP A 485 36.87 -3.98 -11.77
N GLU A 486 37.57 -3.76 -12.89
CA GLU A 486 39.03 -3.75 -12.95
C GLU A 486 39.58 -2.35 -13.30
N GLY A 487 38.95 -1.30 -12.77
CA GLY A 487 39.31 0.10 -13.01
C GLY A 487 38.58 0.76 -14.19
N ALA A 488 37.47 0.19 -14.66
CA ALA A 488 36.73 0.69 -15.81
C ALA A 488 35.54 1.58 -15.42
N ALA A 489 34.91 1.33 -14.28
CA ALA A 489 33.76 2.08 -13.78
C ALA A 489 33.75 2.13 -12.25
N GLU A 490 33.29 3.23 -11.68
CA GLU A 490 33.14 3.39 -10.22
C GLU A 490 31.92 2.63 -9.68
N GLY A 491 30.93 2.39 -10.55
CA GLY A 491 29.68 1.74 -10.19
C GLY A 491 28.78 1.47 -11.38
N LEU A 492 27.61 0.90 -11.09
CA LEU A 492 26.52 0.67 -12.02
C LEU A 492 25.34 1.57 -11.65
N VAL A 493 24.64 2.09 -12.66
CA VAL A 493 23.33 2.73 -12.49
C VAL A 493 22.26 1.80 -13.05
N VAL A 494 21.20 1.57 -12.27
CA VAL A 494 20.06 0.73 -12.64
C VAL A 494 18.80 1.56 -12.71
N ASP A 495 18.11 1.46 -13.84
CA ASP A 495 16.77 1.99 -14.04
C ASP A 495 15.90 0.97 -14.78
N TYR A 496 14.58 1.13 -14.75
CA TYR A 496 13.64 0.16 -15.30
C TYR A 496 12.51 0.82 -16.07
N SER A 497 11.80 0.02 -16.87
CA SER A 497 10.59 0.43 -17.57
C SER A 497 9.50 -0.63 -17.44
N VAL A 498 8.26 -0.15 -17.32
CA VAL A 498 7.01 -0.94 -17.29
C VAL A 498 6.05 -0.46 -18.39
N ALA A 499 6.52 0.42 -19.27
CA ALA A 499 5.72 1.04 -20.31
C ALA A 499 5.63 0.14 -21.54
N SER A 500 4.43 0.01 -22.09
CA SER A 500 4.24 -0.62 -23.40
C SER A 500 4.90 0.22 -24.50
N GLY A 501 5.67 -0.42 -25.37
CA GLY A 501 6.36 0.24 -26.49
C GLY A 501 7.74 0.81 -26.12
N ASP A 502 7.95 2.09 -26.42
CA ASP A 502 9.22 2.76 -26.13
C ASP A 502 9.44 2.88 -24.61
N PRO A 503 10.61 2.49 -24.10
CA PRO A 503 10.85 2.45 -22.68
C PRO A 503 10.87 3.86 -22.07
N ILE A 504 10.07 4.05 -21.03
CA ILE A 504 10.17 5.19 -20.11
C ILE A 504 10.97 4.71 -18.90
N TRP A 505 12.21 5.19 -18.78
CA TRP A 505 13.14 4.78 -17.72
C TRP A 505 12.86 5.54 -16.43
N GLN A 506 12.77 4.83 -15.32
CA GLN A 506 12.54 5.39 -13.99
C GLN A 506 13.27 4.59 -12.90
N THR A 507 13.38 5.18 -11.72
CA THR A 507 13.96 4.57 -10.51
C THR A 507 12.97 4.53 -9.34
N ASN A 508 11.72 4.94 -9.56
CA ASN A 508 10.70 5.05 -8.53
C ASN A 508 10.47 3.68 -7.86
N GLY A 509 10.59 3.63 -6.53
CA GLY A 509 10.34 2.43 -5.73
C GLY A 509 11.51 1.45 -5.63
N LEU A 510 12.64 1.68 -6.31
CA LEU A 510 13.85 0.86 -6.12
C LEU A 510 14.48 1.12 -4.76
N SER A 511 14.91 0.04 -4.08
CA SER A 511 15.70 0.12 -2.84
C SER A 511 17.10 0.67 -3.08
N ALA A 512 17.66 0.42 -4.27
CA ALA A 512 18.91 1.01 -4.77
C ALA A 512 18.86 1.15 -6.30
N SER A 513 19.27 2.32 -6.80
CA SER A 513 19.45 2.57 -8.24
C SER A 513 20.92 2.72 -8.64
N GLU A 514 21.84 2.62 -7.68
CA GLU A 514 23.29 2.71 -7.89
C GLU A 514 24.00 1.63 -7.10
N ILE A 515 24.99 0.98 -7.72
CA ILE A 515 25.73 -0.14 -7.14
C ILE A 515 27.23 0.11 -7.31
N GLY A 516 27.94 0.40 -6.21
CA GLY A 516 29.39 0.55 -6.24
C GLY A 516 30.08 -0.78 -6.56
N LEU A 517 31.09 -0.75 -7.45
CA LEU A 517 31.81 -1.96 -7.86
C LEU A 517 33.12 -2.16 -7.06
N LYS A 518 33.59 -3.42 -7.03
CA LYS A 518 34.82 -3.85 -6.33
C LYS A 518 35.73 -4.59 -7.29
N GLU A 519 37.02 -4.66 -6.95
CA GLU A 519 38.04 -5.44 -7.68
C GLU A 519 37.85 -6.97 -7.62
N ALA A 520 36.91 -7.45 -6.82
CA ALA A 520 36.53 -8.85 -6.73
C ALA A 520 35.03 -9.01 -6.98
N TYR A 521 34.62 -10.19 -7.46
CA TYR A 521 33.21 -10.51 -7.66
C TYR A 521 32.40 -10.30 -6.37
N GLN A 522 31.31 -9.55 -6.52
CA GLN A 522 30.27 -9.40 -5.50
C GLN A 522 28.91 -9.73 -6.10
N LEU A 523 27.98 -10.11 -5.23
CA LEU A 523 26.59 -10.32 -5.59
C LEU A 523 25.90 -8.96 -5.61
N CYS A 524 25.23 -8.67 -6.73
CA CYS A 524 24.41 -7.48 -6.92
C CYS A 524 22.95 -7.94 -7.00
N GLU A 525 22.07 -7.31 -6.24
CA GLU A 525 20.64 -7.63 -6.17
C GLU A 525 19.82 -6.35 -6.30
N ILE A 526 18.80 -6.39 -7.14
CA ILE A 526 17.86 -5.31 -7.36
C ILE A 526 16.46 -5.90 -7.17
N ASP A 527 15.82 -5.50 -6.07
CA ASP A 527 14.50 -5.97 -5.68
C ASP A 527 13.40 -5.07 -6.29
N PHE A 528 12.50 -5.68 -7.06
CA PHE A 528 11.33 -5.02 -7.64
C PHE A 528 10.03 -5.38 -6.92
N SER A 529 10.08 -6.10 -5.81
CA SER A 529 8.90 -6.58 -5.05
C SER A 529 7.98 -5.47 -4.58
N GLN A 530 8.52 -4.29 -4.31
CA GLN A 530 7.76 -3.12 -3.86
C GLN A 530 7.20 -2.28 -5.02
N ILE A 531 7.28 -2.76 -6.27
CA ILE A 531 6.82 -2.03 -7.46
C ILE A 531 5.68 -2.81 -8.14
N PRO A 532 4.41 -2.57 -7.75
CA PRO A 532 3.26 -3.33 -8.26
C PRO A 532 3.12 -3.32 -9.79
N ALA A 533 3.59 -2.26 -10.46
CA ALA A 533 3.54 -2.14 -11.92
C ALA A 533 4.46 -3.14 -12.67
N VAL A 534 5.41 -3.78 -11.97
CA VAL A 534 6.26 -4.84 -12.53
C VAL A 534 5.53 -6.19 -12.54
N ASN A 535 4.61 -6.40 -11.61
CA ASN A 535 3.89 -7.67 -11.47
C ASN A 535 3.04 -7.95 -12.72
N ASN A 536 3.19 -9.17 -13.25
CA ASN A 536 2.49 -9.65 -14.45
C ASN A 536 2.66 -8.73 -15.68
N ASN A 537 3.81 -8.04 -15.79
CA ASN A 537 4.02 -7.05 -16.84
C ASN A 537 4.76 -7.64 -18.05
N PRO A 538 4.15 -7.71 -19.25
CA PRO A 538 4.81 -8.26 -20.44
C PRO A 538 5.90 -7.36 -21.03
N ASP A 539 5.92 -6.08 -20.68
CA ASP A 539 6.82 -5.06 -21.22
C ASP A 539 7.95 -4.67 -20.25
N PHE A 540 8.12 -5.42 -19.16
CA PHE A 540 9.13 -5.12 -18.14
C PHE A 540 10.57 -5.19 -18.70
N LYS A 541 11.33 -4.13 -18.44
CA LYS A 541 12.74 -4.00 -18.87
C LYS A 541 13.58 -3.42 -17.74
N ILE A 542 14.83 -3.87 -17.66
CA ILE A 542 15.87 -3.32 -16.77
C ILE A 542 16.99 -2.80 -17.63
N ARG A 543 17.55 -1.64 -17.29
CA ARG A 543 18.75 -1.09 -17.95
C ARG A 543 19.84 -0.84 -16.92
N ILE A 544 21.03 -1.35 -17.23
CA ILE A 544 22.27 -1.09 -16.51
C ILE A 544 23.12 -0.14 -17.34
N ARG A 545 23.65 0.88 -16.67
CA ARG A 545 24.58 1.87 -17.19
C ARG A 545 25.82 1.94 -16.29
N PHE A 546 26.89 2.56 -16.76
CA PHE A 546 28.17 2.56 -16.06
C PHE A 546 28.52 3.95 -15.55
N GLN A 547 28.88 4.06 -14.27
CA GLN A 547 29.43 5.30 -13.71
C GLN A 547 30.91 5.38 -14.07
N VAL A 548 31.25 6.24 -15.01
CA VAL A 548 32.62 6.41 -15.52
C VAL A 548 33.12 7.83 -15.24
N SER A 549 34.34 7.95 -14.70
CA SER A 549 34.95 9.24 -14.39
C SER A 549 35.52 9.95 -15.62
N ASP A 550 36.05 9.18 -16.57
CA ASP A 550 36.41 9.62 -17.92
C ASP A 550 35.72 8.74 -18.95
N GLY A 551 34.61 9.24 -19.51
CA GLY A 551 33.80 8.54 -20.50
C GLY A 551 34.47 8.31 -21.86
N SER A 552 35.69 8.82 -22.07
CA SER A 552 36.49 8.64 -23.29
C SER A 552 37.74 7.79 -23.09
N ALA A 553 38.06 7.43 -21.83
CA ALA A 553 39.26 6.67 -21.52
C ALA A 553 39.27 5.33 -22.27
N ASP A 554 40.41 4.96 -22.85
CA ASP A 554 40.63 3.67 -23.52
C ASP A 554 41.87 2.97 -22.93
N ALA A 555 41.85 2.75 -21.61
CA ALA A 555 42.94 2.12 -20.87
C ALA A 555 42.86 0.58 -20.88
N GLY A 556 41.83 0.02 -21.54
CA GLY A 556 41.61 -1.42 -21.64
C GLY A 556 41.18 -2.08 -20.33
N HIS A 557 40.67 -1.32 -19.35
CA HIS A 557 39.98 -1.87 -18.17
C HIS A 557 38.63 -2.48 -18.56
N ARG A 558 37.96 -3.16 -17.63
CA ARG A 558 36.66 -3.77 -17.91
C ARG A 558 35.80 -3.95 -16.67
N VAL A 559 34.49 -3.96 -16.88
CA VAL A 559 33.51 -4.46 -15.91
C VAL A 559 33.11 -5.86 -16.35
N THR A 560 33.15 -6.82 -15.43
CA THR A 560 32.82 -8.22 -15.72
C THR A 560 31.58 -8.65 -14.95
N PHE A 561 30.66 -9.30 -15.65
CA PHE A 561 29.41 -9.85 -15.17
C PHE A 561 29.41 -11.38 -15.28
N ASN A 562 28.70 -12.04 -14.38
CA ASN A 562 28.46 -13.48 -14.42
C ASN A 562 27.09 -13.84 -13.85
N ASN A 563 26.58 -15.00 -14.27
CA ASN A 563 25.40 -15.66 -13.70
C ASN A 563 24.23 -14.67 -13.43
N ILE A 564 23.67 -14.11 -14.49
CA ILE A 564 22.61 -13.10 -14.38
C ILE A 564 21.26 -13.81 -14.29
N ALA A 565 20.44 -13.50 -13.30
CA ALA A 565 19.17 -14.15 -13.04
C ALA A 565 18.05 -13.13 -12.81
N LEU A 566 16.84 -13.50 -13.23
CA LEU A 566 15.61 -12.93 -12.71
C LEU A 566 14.80 -14.07 -12.10
N GLU A 567 14.35 -13.89 -10.87
CA GLU A 567 13.55 -14.86 -10.13
C GLU A 567 12.28 -14.18 -9.62
N GLY A 568 11.18 -14.91 -9.42
CA GLY A 568 9.93 -14.33 -8.94
C GLY A 568 8.92 -15.37 -8.50
N LEU A 569 7.83 -14.93 -7.87
CA LEU A 569 6.72 -15.78 -7.46
C LEU A 569 5.72 -15.92 -8.61
N ALA A 570 5.14 -17.10 -8.80
CA ALA A 570 4.02 -17.26 -9.73
C ALA A 570 2.87 -16.34 -9.32
N ALA A 571 2.32 -15.58 -10.26
CA ALA A 571 1.12 -14.78 -10.04
C ALA A 571 -0.12 -15.70 -10.07
N GLU A 572 -0.96 -15.62 -9.04
CA GLU A 572 -2.27 -16.31 -8.97
C GLU A 572 -3.29 -15.79 -9.98
#